data_AF-A0A6S7G3A1-F1
#
_entry.id   AF-A0A6S7G3A1-F1
#
_cell.length_a   1.000
_cell.length_b   1.000
_cell.length_c   1.000
_cell.angle_alpha   90.00
_cell.angle_beta   90.00
_cell.angle_gamma   90.00
#
_symmetry.space_group_name_H-M   'P 1'
#
loop_
_entity.id
_entity.type
_entity.pdbx_description
1 polymer ?
#
loop_
_entity_poly.entity_id
_entity_poly.type
_entity_poly.pdbx_seq_one_letter_code
_entity_poly.pdbx_strand_id
1 'polypeptide(L)'
;MLTSTSAFARTTIASTIIIIHKSFHQHCRVFCSRPKPRDVILFPGQGSQFVGMAASLAKMPVVKQLFETANKILGYDLLELCLNGPKTELDRTVYCQPAVFVASLAALEKYKEMQGNGWFENQSIVTAGFSVGELAALVLGNALAFEDGNKS
;
A
#
# COMPACT_ATOMS: atom_id res chain seq x y z
N MET A 1 -35.61 -18.49 -2.11
CA MET A 1 -34.27 -18.44 -2.73
C MET A 1 -34.02 -17.03 -3.20
N LEU A 2 -33.19 -16.24 -2.52
CA LEU A 2 -32.72 -14.95 -3.03
C LEU A 2 -31.20 -15.01 -3.10
N THR A 3 -30.69 -14.94 -4.32
CA THR A 3 -29.27 -14.88 -4.66
C THR A 3 -28.72 -13.52 -4.24
N SER A 4 -28.01 -13.46 -3.11
CA SER A 4 -27.27 -12.28 -2.66
C SER A 4 -25.95 -12.18 -3.42
N THR A 5 -25.90 -11.38 -4.49
CA THR A 5 -24.64 -10.99 -5.13
C THR A 5 -23.95 -9.92 -4.30
N SER A 6 -22.92 -10.31 -3.54
CA SER A 6 -21.98 -9.33 -2.97
C SER A 6 -21.15 -8.72 -4.09
N ALA A 7 -21.27 -7.41 -4.33
CA ALA A 7 -20.38 -6.71 -5.23
C ALA A 7 -19.05 -6.41 -4.50
N PHE A 8 -17.95 -6.91 -5.05
CA PHE A 8 -16.60 -6.52 -4.65
C PHE A 8 -16.10 -5.45 -5.61
N ALA A 9 -15.75 -4.29 -5.08
CA ALA A 9 -15.04 -3.28 -5.86
C ALA A 9 -13.53 -3.49 -5.66
N ARG A 10 -12.80 -3.66 -6.77
CA ARG A 10 -11.35 -3.76 -6.76
C ARG A 10 -10.78 -2.42 -7.23
N THR A 11 -9.97 -1.80 -6.38
CA THR A 11 -9.22 -0.59 -6.73
C THR A 11 -7.73 -0.91 -6.71
N THR A 12 -7.07 -0.64 -7.82
CA THR A 12 -5.61 -0.74 -7.92
C THR A 12 -5.03 0.67 -7.98
N ILE A 13 -4.06 0.98 -7.13
CA ILE A 13 -3.41 2.29 -7.11
C ILE A 13 -1.97 2.12 -7.57
N ALA A 14 -1.62 2.82 -8.66
CA ALA A 14 -0.28 2.83 -9.26
C ALA A 14 0.32 1.43 -9.57
N SER A 15 -0.53 0.40 -9.71
CA SER A 15 -0.14 -1.01 -9.82
C SER A 15 0.55 -1.60 -8.58
N THR A 16 0.60 -0.86 -7.47
CA THR A 16 1.38 -1.21 -6.28
C THR A 16 0.55 -1.62 -5.07
N ILE A 17 -0.75 -1.32 -5.01
CA ILE A 17 -1.62 -1.88 -3.96
C ILE A 17 -2.89 -2.40 -4.62
N ILE A 18 -3.37 -3.55 -4.15
CA ILE A 18 -4.71 -4.04 -4.44
C ILE A 18 -5.59 -3.80 -3.22
N ILE A 19 -6.63 -2.99 -3.38
CA ILE A 19 -7.64 -2.75 -2.36
C ILE A 19 -8.94 -3.42 -2.80
N ILE A 20 -9.48 -4.24 -1.91
CA ILE A 20 -10.76 -4.91 -2.10
C ILE A 20 -11.75 -4.27 -1.13
N HIS A 21 -12.66 -3.46 -1.68
CA HIS A 21 -13.74 -2.83 -0.93
C HIS A 21 -15.00 -3.70 -1.02
N LYS A 22 -15.61 -3.98 0.13
CA LYS A 22 -16.88 -4.71 0.20
C LYS A 22 -18.01 -3.75 0.54
N SER A 23 -18.79 -3.36 -0.48
CA SER A 23 -20.06 -2.65 -0.28
C SER A 23 -21.10 -3.61 0.31
N PHE A 24 -21.43 -3.42 1.59
CA PHE A 24 -22.50 -4.16 2.23
C PHE A 24 -23.83 -3.43 2.01
N HIS A 25 -24.70 -3.94 1.13
CA HIS A 25 -26.12 -3.61 1.22
C HIS A 25 -26.70 -4.34 2.43
N GLN A 26 -27.09 -3.56 3.43
CA GLN A 26 -27.40 -4.03 4.77
C GLN A 26 -28.81 -4.63 4.82
N HIS A 27 -28.94 -5.95 4.64
CA HIS A 27 -30.11 -6.71 5.09
C HIS A 27 -29.71 -8.14 5.52
N CYS A 28 -29.07 -8.26 6.68
CA CYS A 28 -29.17 -9.47 7.49
C CYS A 28 -28.65 -9.23 8.91
N ARG A 29 -29.57 -9.25 9.89
CA ARG A 29 -29.29 -9.33 11.32
C ARG A 29 -28.85 -10.75 11.66
N VAL A 30 -27.55 -11.03 11.60
CA VAL A 30 -26.97 -12.21 12.27
C VAL A 30 -25.87 -11.69 13.18
N PHE A 31 -26.09 -11.82 14.49
CA PHE A 31 -25.17 -11.47 15.56
C PHE A 31 -23.89 -12.32 15.48
N CYS A 32 -22.91 -11.83 14.73
CA CYS A 32 -21.51 -12.09 15.03
C CYS A 32 -20.93 -10.74 15.45
N SER A 33 -20.58 -10.61 16.73
CA SER A 33 -20.16 -9.36 17.39
C SER A 33 -18.81 -8.82 16.95
N ARG A 34 -18.17 -9.42 15.94
CA ARG A 34 -16.93 -8.93 15.35
C ARG A 34 -17.24 -7.91 14.26
N PRO A 35 -16.68 -6.68 14.30
CA PRO A 35 -16.82 -5.73 13.22
C PRO A 35 -16.27 -6.35 11.92
N LYS A 36 -17.13 -6.57 10.93
CA LYS A 36 -16.73 -7.14 9.64
C LYS A 36 -15.81 -6.13 8.92
N PRO A 37 -14.66 -6.55 8.39
CA PRO A 37 -13.81 -5.68 7.61
C PRO A 37 -14.58 -5.13 6.40
N ARG A 38 -14.52 -3.81 6.21
CA ARG A 38 -15.08 -3.16 5.00
C ARG A 38 -14.06 -3.14 3.87
N ASP A 39 -12.77 -3.13 4.22
CA ASP A 39 -11.66 -3.07 3.27
C ASP A 39 -10.56 -4.07 3.58
N VAL A 40 -10.01 -4.65 2.51
CA VAL A 40 -8.80 -5.46 2.55
C VAL A 40 -7.73 -4.79 1.69
N ILE A 41 -6.59 -4.46 2.30
CA ILE A 41 -5.43 -3.84 1.63
C ILE A 41 -4.34 -4.90 1.48
N LEU A 42 -4.00 -5.22 0.23
CA LEU A 42 -2.98 -6.20 -0.12
C LEU A 42 -1.75 -5.51 -0.70
N PHE A 43 -0.62 -5.70 -0.03
CA PHE A 43 0.68 -5.20 -0.45
C PHE A 43 1.47 -6.27 -1.24
N PRO A 44 1.95 -5.96 -2.45
CA PRO A 44 2.70 -6.87 -3.28
C PRO A 44 4.12 -7.06 -2.74
N GLY A 45 4.76 -8.14 -3.19
CA GLY A 45 6.16 -8.40 -2.92
C GLY A 45 7.09 -7.98 -4.05
N GLN A 46 8.33 -8.47 -3.97
CA GLN A 46 9.34 -8.36 -5.02
C GLN A 46 8.79 -8.86 -6.38
N GLY A 47 9.20 -8.22 -7.46
CA GLY A 47 8.75 -8.50 -8.83
C GLY A 47 7.66 -7.55 -9.32
N SER A 48 7.10 -6.73 -8.42
CA SER A 48 6.12 -5.69 -8.76
C SER A 48 6.76 -4.34 -9.15
N GLN A 49 8.08 -4.20 -9.03
CA GLN A 49 8.79 -2.97 -9.37
C GLN A 49 8.85 -2.73 -10.89
N PHE A 50 8.69 -1.47 -11.29
CA PHE A 50 8.88 -1.02 -12.66
C PHE A 50 9.33 0.44 -12.70
N VAL A 51 10.05 0.80 -13.75
CA VAL A 51 10.51 2.19 -13.97
C VAL A 51 9.30 3.07 -14.23
N GLY A 52 9.20 4.19 -13.50
CA GLY A 52 8.06 5.10 -13.54
C GLY A 52 6.96 4.80 -12.51
N MET A 53 7.10 3.78 -11.66
CA MET A 53 6.05 3.40 -10.70
C MET A 53 5.67 4.50 -9.70
N ALA A 54 6.61 5.40 -9.40
CA ALA A 54 6.39 6.51 -8.48
C ALA A 54 5.90 7.80 -9.18
N ALA A 55 5.81 7.85 -10.52
CA ALA A 55 5.64 9.11 -11.25
C ALA A 55 4.32 9.85 -10.94
N SER A 56 3.23 9.10 -10.78
CA SER A 56 1.93 9.67 -10.41
C SER A 56 1.87 10.06 -8.93
N LEU A 57 2.54 9.28 -8.07
CA LEU A 57 2.53 9.42 -6.62
C LEU A 57 3.45 10.57 -6.16
N ALA A 58 4.60 10.74 -6.81
CA ALA A 58 5.61 11.75 -6.48
C ALA A 58 5.12 13.20 -6.63
N LYS A 59 3.93 13.42 -7.21
CA LYS A 59 3.28 14.73 -7.25
C LYS A 59 2.75 15.16 -5.88
N MET A 60 2.50 14.22 -4.98
CA MET A 60 2.00 14.49 -3.64
C MET A 60 3.14 14.90 -2.69
N PRO A 61 2.99 15.99 -1.90
CA PRO A 61 4.00 16.41 -0.94
C PRO A 61 4.35 15.31 0.09
N VAL A 62 3.35 14.60 0.61
CA VAL A 62 3.55 13.52 1.59
C VAL A 62 4.39 12.37 1.01
N VAL A 63 4.19 12.05 -0.27
CA VAL A 63 4.97 11.00 -0.95
C VAL A 63 6.42 11.45 -1.12
N LYS A 64 6.68 12.70 -1.49
CA LYS A 64 8.05 13.22 -1.59
C LYS A 64 8.78 13.12 -0.26
N GLN A 65 8.15 13.52 0.84
CA GLN A 65 8.72 13.41 2.18
C GLN A 65 9.02 11.97 2.59
N LEU A 66 8.16 11.03 2.21
CA LEU A 66 8.36 9.60 2.44
C LEU A 66 9.62 9.09 1.74
N PHE A 67 9.78 9.43 0.46
CA PHE A 67 10.98 9.08 -0.31
C PHE A 67 12.24 9.80 0.20
N GLU A 68 12.15 11.08 0.59
CA GLU A 68 13.26 11.80 1.21
C GLU A 68 13.73 11.12 2.52
N THR A 69 12.79 10.62 3.31
CA THR A 69 13.10 9.88 4.54
C THR A 69 13.77 8.55 4.22
N ALA A 70 13.26 7.81 3.23
CA ALA A 70 13.90 6.59 2.74
C ALA A 70 15.32 6.84 2.22
N ASN A 71 15.53 7.92 1.45
CA ASN A 71 16.83 8.29 0.90
C ASN A 71 17.87 8.53 2.01
N LYS A 72 17.47 9.12 3.15
CA LYS A 72 18.36 9.32 4.32
C LYS A 72 18.77 8.01 4.98
N ILE A 73 17.89 7.01 4.99
CA ILE A 73 18.15 5.69 5.59
C ILE A 73 19.04 4.85 4.65
N LEU A 74 18.73 4.88 3.35
CA LEU A 74 19.34 4.04 2.34
C LEU A 74 20.67 4.61 1.80
N GLY A 75 20.87 5.92 1.87
CA GLY A 75 22.09 6.59 1.41
C GLY A 75 22.16 6.84 -0.10
N TYR A 76 21.05 6.68 -0.83
CA TYR A 76 20.94 6.94 -2.26
C TYR A 76 19.55 7.48 -2.61
N ASP A 77 19.38 8.00 -3.83
CA ASP A 77 18.09 8.51 -4.30
C ASP A 77 17.20 7.38 -4.85
N LEU A 78 16.37 6.83 -3.96
CA LEU A 78 15.42 5.78 -4.30
C LEU A 78 14.33 6.29 -5.26
N LEU A 79 13.90 7.55 -5.11
CA LEU A 79 12.86 8.11 -5.96
C LEU A 79 13.36 8.21 -7.40
N GLU A 80 14.57 8.73 -7.61
CA GLU A 80 15.17 8.82 -8.94
C GLU A 80 15.32 7.43 -9.58
N LEU A 81 15.76 6.43 -8.82
CA LEU A 81 15.84 5.04 -9.28
C LEU A 81 14.46 4.49 -9.69
N CYS A 82 13.40 4.80 -8.93
CA CYS A 82 12.04 4.39 -9.24
C CYS A 82 11.44 5.13 -10.46
N LEU A 83 11.87 6.36 -10.72
CA LEU A 83 11.36 7.19 -11.82
C LEU A 83 12.08 6.90 -13.14
N ASN A 84 13.41 6.86 -13.10
CA ASN A 84 14.27 6.98 -14.29
C ASN A 84 15.33 5.88 -14.38
N GLY A 85 15.64 5.18 -13.29
CA GLY A 85 16.80 4.30 -13.23
C GLY A 85 16.71 3.12 -14.20
N PRO A 86 17.85 2.60 -14.68
CA PRO A 86 17.82 1.48 -15.59
C PRO A 86 17.15 0.30 -14.89
N LYS A 87 16.21 -0.34 -15.59
CA LYS A 87 15.41 -1.44 -15.02
C LYS A 87 16.28 -2.53 -14.41
N THR A 88 17.44 -2.81 -15.00
CA THR A 88 18.41 -3.79 -14.52
C THR A 88 18.94 -3.49 -13.13
N GLU A 89 19.09 -2.22 -12.77
CA GLU A 89 19.48 -1.82 -11.44
C GLU A 89 18.29 -1.92 -10.48
N LEU A 90 17.14 -1.37 -10.86
CA LEU A 90 15.91 -1.45 -10.06
C LEU A 90 15.52 -2.91 -9.74
N ASP A 91 15.82 -3.87 -10.62
CA ASP A 91 15.53 -5.29 -10.42
C ASP A 91 16.45 -5.99 -9.39
N ARG A 92 17.57 -5.37 -8.99
CA ARG A 92 18.46 -5.95 -7.98
C ARG A 92 17.74 -5.97 -6.63
N THR A 93 17.80 -7.10 -5.91
CA THR A 93 17.12 -7.31 -4.62
C THR A 93 17.33 -6.20 -3.60
N VAL A 94 18.55 -5.64 -3.55
CA VAL A 94 18.92 -4.54 -2.66
C VAL A 94 18.16 -3.24 -2.93
N TYR A 95 17.65 -3.06 -4.15
CA TYR A 95 16.91 -1.87 -4.57
C TYR A 95 15.43 -2.15 -4.76
N CYS A 96 15.05 -3.32 -5.31
CA CYS A 96 13.65 -3.62 -5.57
C CYS A 96 12.84 -3.75 -4.28
N GLN A 97 13.41 -4.30 -3.20
CA GLN A 97 12.72 -4.42 -1.91
C GLN A 97 12.34 -3.06 -1.31
N PRO A 98 13.29 -2.13 -1.09
CA PRO A 98 12.94 -0.79 -0.58
C PRO A 98 12.06 -0.02 -1.57
N ALA A 99 12.27 -0.20 -2.88
CA ALA A 99 11.44 0.45 -3.89
C ALA A 99 9.97 0.01 -3.80
N VAL A 100 9.69 -1.30 -3.71
CA VAL A 100 8.34 -1.84 -3.57
C VAL A 100 7.71 -1.43 -2.23
N PHE A 101 8.49 -1.44 -1.14
CA PHE A 101 8.02 -1.04 0.18
C PHE A 101 7.61 0.43 0.24
N VAL A 102 8.48 1.34 -0.21
CA VAL A 102 8.19 2.79 -0.18
C VAL A 102 7.09 3.15 -1.17
N ALA A 103 7.09 2.57 -2.38
CA ALA A 103 6.02 2.79 -3.35
C ALA A 103 4.66 2.28 -2.86
N SER A 104 4.65 1.16 -2.12
CA SER A 104 3.44 0.66 -1.45
C SER A 104 2.92 1.69 -0.46
N LEU A 105 3.76 2.18 0.46
CA LEU A 105 3.31 3.18 1.43
C LEU A 105 2.90 4.51 0.75
N ALA A 106 3.56 4.91 -0.33
CA ALA A 106 3.14 6.06 -1.13
C ALA A 106 1.75 5.89 -1.75
N ALA A 107 1.44 4.70 -2.28
CA ALA A 107 0.12 4.37 -2.81
C ALA A 107 -0.95 4.36 -1.70
N LEU A 108 -0.59 3.94 -0.49
CA LEU A 108 -1.48 4.01 0.69
C LEU A 108 -1.80 5.47 1.06
N GLU A 109 -0.81 6.37 1.04
CA GLU A 109 -1.05 7.79 1.26
C GLU A 109 -1.95 8.41 0.18
N LYS A 110 -1.79 8.00 -1.08
CA LYS A 110 -2.74 8.42 -2.13
C LYS A 110 -4.15 7.94 -1.86
N TYR A 111 -4.30 6.70 -1.38
CA TYR A 111 -5.61 6.16 -1.02
C TYR A 111 -6.26 6.93 0.11
N LYS A 112 -5.52 7.24 1.18
CA LYS A 112 -5.99 8.07 2.29
C LYS A 112 -6.50 9.42 1.81
N GLU A 113 -5.75 10.08 0.92
CA GLU A 113 -6.16 11.36 0.32
C GLU A 113 -7.47 11.24 -0.48
N MET A 114 -7.63 10.14 -1.25
CA MET A 114 -8.85 9.91 -2.06
C MET A 114 -10.11 9.66 -1.22
N GLN A 115 -9.97 9.04 -0.04
CA GLN A 115 -11.11 8.75 0.84
C GLN A 115 -11.49 9.93 1.75
N GLY A 116 -10.57 10.87 1.96
CA GLY A 116 -10.77 12.02 2.84
C GLY A 116 -10.48 11.73 4.32
N ASN A 117 -10.40 12.81 5.10
CA ASN A 117 -10.01 12.77 6.51
C ASN A 117 -11.02 11.97 7.36
N GLY A 118 -10.52 11.15 8.29
CA GLY A 118 -11.35 10.38 9.22
C GLY A 118 -11.91 9.06 8.64
N TRP A 119 -11.63 8.73 7.37
CA TRP A 119 -12.06 7.45 6.80
C TRP A 119 -11.37 6.29 7.52
N PHE A 120 -10.05 6.29 7.67
CA PHE A 120 -9.31 5.20 8.32
C PHE A 120 -9.73 4.97 9.78
N GLU A 121 -10.11 6.02 10.52
CA GLU A 121 -10.51 5.93 11.93
C GLU A 121 -11.87 5.22 12.12
N ASN A 122 -12.72 5.24 11.10
CA ASN A 122 -14.09 4.71 11.14
C ASN A 122 -14.23 3.36 10.41
N GLN A 123 -13.12 2.73 10.03
CA GLN A 123 -13.11 1.53 9.19
C GLN A 123 -12.40 0.37 9.85
N SER A 124 -13.00 -0.81 9.73
CA SER A 124 -12.33 -2.08 10.01
C SER A 124 -11.57 -2.48 8.74
N ILE A 125 -10.25 -2.35 8.78
CA ILE A 125 -9.35 -2.63 7.66
C ILE A 125 -8.53 -3.86 8.00
N VAL A 126 -8.52 -4.83 7.10
CA VAL A 126 -7.57 -5.94 7.15
C VAL A 126 -6.44 -5.64 6.19
N THR A 127 -5.22 -5.84 6.65
CA THR A 127 -4.05 -5.71 5.79
C THR A 127 -3.27 -7.02 5.74
N ALA A 128 -2.72 -7.33 4.58
CA ALA A 128 -1.80 -8.43 4.38
C ALA A 128 -0.78 -8.04 3.31
N GLY A 129 0.37 -8.68 3.33
CA GLY A 129 1.41 -8.46 2.33
C GLY A 129 2.12 -9.75 1.97
N PHE A 130 2.69 -9.78 0.76
CA PHE A 130 3.48 -10.92 0.29
C PHE A 130 4.98 -10.60 0.41
N SER A 131 5.74 -11.38 1.19
CA SER A 131 7.18 -11.18 1.40
C SER A 131 7.48 -9.75 1.89
N VAL A 132 8.25 -8.93 1.17
CA VAL A 132 8.52 -7.53 1.55
C VAL A 132 7.24 -6.70 1.74
N GLY A 133 6.13 -7.06 1.07
CA GLY A 133 4.84 -6.42 1.27
C GLY A 133 4.30 -6.58 2.69
N GLU A 134 4.72 -7.62 3.44
CA GLU A 134 4.36 -7.81 4.84
C GLU A 134 4.87 -6.65 5.72
N LEU A 135 6.03 -6.08 5.39
CA LEU A 135 6.55 -4.90 6.09
C LEU A 135 5.60 -3.71 5.95
N ALA A 136 5.07 -3.47 4.75
CA ALA A 136 4.10 -2.41 4.51
C ALA A 136 2.78 -2.67 5.26
N ALA A 137 2.36 -3.93 5.36
CA ALA A 137 1.21 -4.34 6.16
C ALA A 137 1.42 -4.07 7.67
N LEU A 138 2.60 -4.42 8.19
CA LEU A 138 2.95 -4.19 9.60
C LEU A 138 3.06 -2.70 9.93
N VAL A 139 3.61 -1.89 9.02
CA VAL A 139 3.64 -0.42 9.17
C VAL A 139 2.24 0.16 9.20
N LEU A 140 1.35 -0.26 8.30
CA LEU A 140 -0.04 0.18 8.33
C LEU A 140 -0.76 -0.28 9.62
N GLY A 141 -0.43 -1.47 10.12
CA GLY A 141 -0.95 -1.99 11.39
C GLY A 141 -0.34 -1.37 12.65
N ASN A 142 0.54 -0.35 12.52
CA ASN A 142 1.31 0.24 13.61
C ASN A 142 2.14 -0.77 14.43
N ALA A 143 2.48 -1.92 13.84
CA ALA A 143 3.27 -2.97 14.47
C ALA A 143 4.78 -2.82 14.18
N LEU A 144 5.14 -2.06 13.14
CA LEU A 144 6.51 -1.78 12.73
C LEU A 144 6.68 -0.29 12.41
N ALA A 145 7.79 0.31 12.82
CA ALA A 145 8.12 1.67 12.43
C ALA A 145 8.59 1.71 10.96
N PHE A 146 8.34 2.83 10.28
CA PHE A 146 8.75 3.00 8.87
C PHE A 146 10.26 2.83 8.68
N GLU A 147 11.03 3.34 9.64
CA GLU A 147 12.48 3.31 9.64
C GLU A 147 13.02 1.88 9.69
N ASP A 148 12.33 0.98 10.38
CA ASP A 148 12.76 -0.42 10.53
C ASP A 148 12.42 -1.25 9.29
N GLY A 149 11.29 -0.95 8.62
CA GLY A 149 10.94 -1.57 7.34
C GLY A 149 11.93 -1.25 6.21
N ASN A 150 12.58 -0.08 6.20
CA ASN A 150 13.57 0.29 5.19
C ASN A 150 14.97 -0.31 5.40
N LYS A 151 15.25 -0.91 6.57
CA LYS A 151 16.56 -1.51 6.89
C LYS A 151 16.66 -3.00 6.53
N SER A 152 15.57 -3.61 6.08
CA SER A 152 15.42 -5.06 5.88
C SER A 152 15.87 -5.53 4.49
#